data_AF-A0A966F2S0-F1
#
_entry.id   AF-A0A966F2S0-F1
#
_cell.length_a   1.000
_cell.length_b   1.000
_cell.length_c   1.000
_cell.angle_alpha   90.00
_cell.angle_beta   90.00
_cell.angle_gamma   90.00
#
_symmetry.space_group_name_H-M   'P 1'
#
loop_
_entity.id
_entity.type
_entity.pdbx_description
1 polymer ?
#
loop_
_entity_poly.entity_id
_entity_poly.type
_entity_poly.pdbx_seq_one_letter_code
_entity_poly.pdbx_strand_id
1 'polypeptide(L)' 'IEPEENDIRLRYRIDGVLLDIFDLEKQLYGRVISRLKLLSGMMLNEKME' A
#
# COMPACT_ATOMS: atom_id res chain seq x y z
N ILE A 1 -2.40 -1.50 4.38
CA ILE A 1 -2.13 -1.69 2.92
C ILE A 1 -1.43 -3.00 2.82
N GLU A 2 -2.09 -3.98 2.25
CA GLU A 2 -1.64 -5.37 2.24
C GLU A 2 -1.64 -5.88 0.81
N PRO A 3 -0.48 -6.22 0.24
CA PRO A 3 -0.44 -6.85 -1.08
C PRO A 3 -0.93 -8.30 -0.97
N GLU A 4 -1.94 -8.66 -1.74
CA GLU A 4 -2.39 -10.03 -1.92
C GLU A 4 -1.90 -10.57 -3.28
N GLU A 5 -2.34 -11.77 -3.66
CA GLU A 5 -1.85 -12.44 -4.87
C GLU A 5 -2.21 -11.66 -6.15
N ASN A 6 -3.43 -11.10 -6.20
CA ASN A 6 -3.98 -10.46 -7.41
C ASN A 6 -4.21 -8.96 -7.26
N ASP A 7 -4.37 -8.47 -6.04
CA ASP A 7 -4.75 -7.11 -5.70
C ASP A 7 -4.03 -6.63 -4.43
N ILE A 8 -4.37 -5.41 -3.99
CA ILE A 8 -3.84 -4.81 -2.78
C ILE A 8 -5.04 -4.36 -1.95
N ARG A 9 -5.16 -4.89 -0.74
CA ARG A 9 -6.22 -4.53 0.18
C ARG A 9 -5.86 -3.31 1.01
N LEU A 10 -6.71 -2.28 0.96
CA LEU A 10 -6.65 -1.11 1.83
C LEU A 10 -7.65 -1.25 2.96
N ARG A 11 -7.13 -1.24 4.19
CA ARG A 11 -7.93 -1.34 5.41
C ARG A 11 -7.73 -0.13 6.30
N TYR A 12 -8.81 0.36 6.88
CA TYR A 12 -8.77 1.33 7.97
C TYR A 12 -9.04 0.64 9.29
N ARG A 13 -8.38 1.13 10.34
CA ARG A 13 -8.67 0.73 11.71
C ARG A 13 -9.53 1.81 12.34
N ILE A 14 -10.79 1.48 12.62
CA ILE A 14 -11.75 2.36 13.29
C ILE A 14 -12.25 1.64 14.53
N ASP A 15 -12.09 2.26 15.69
CA ASP A 15 -12.50 1.71 17.00
C ASP A 15 -12.02 0.27 17.26
N GLY A 16 -10.81 -0.03 16.80
CA GLY A 16 -10.18 -1.36 16.92
C GLY A 16 -10.58 -2.35 15.84
N VAL A 17 -11.64 -2.09 15.08
CA VAL A 17 -12.12 -2.92 13.97
C VAL A 17 -11.38 -2.57 12.69
N LEU A 18 -10.96 -3.60 11.94
CA LEU A 18 -10.42 -3.42 10.59
C LEU A 18 -11.58 -3.44 9.60
N LEU A 19 -11.68 -2.39 8.80
CA LEU A 19 -12.66 -2.25 7.74
C LEU A 19 -11.94 -2.25 6.40
N ASP A 20 -12.41 -3.08 5.48
CA ASP A 20 -11.94 -3.13 4.10
C ASP A 20 -12.61 -1.98 3.33
N ILE A 21 -11.79 -1.06 2.83
CA ILE A 21 -12.28 0.19 2.22
C ILE A 21 -12.14 0.15 0.70
N PHE A 22 -11.07 -0.46 0.19
CA PHE A 22 -10.81 -0.51 -1.24
C PHE A 22 -9.80 -1.61 -1.60
N ASP A 23 -10.02 -2.27 -2.73
CA ASP A 23 -9.06 -3.20 -3.35
C ASP A 23 -8.44 -2.51 -4.59
N LEU A 24 -7.13 -2.31 -4.57
CA LEU A 24 -6.38 -1.67 -5.65
C LEU A 24 -5.76 -2.72 -6.57
N GLU A 25 -5.63 -2.40 -7.85
CA GLU A 25 -4.87 -3.24 -8.79
C GLU A 25 -3.41 -3.35 -8.35
N LYS A 26 -2.86 -4.58 -8.40
CA LYS A 26 -1.48 -4.89 -7.99
C LYS A 26 -0.42 -4.02 -8.66
N GLN A 27 -0.66 -3.58 -9.89
CA GLN A 27 0.24 -2.70 -10.66
C GLN A 27 0.45 -1.34 -9.97
N LEU A 28 -0.49 -0.89 -9.14
CA LEU A 28 -0.40 0.38 -8.42
C LEU A 28 0.44 0.29 -7.15
N TYR A 29 0.79 -0.91 -6.68
CA TYR A 29 1.47 -1.12 -5.39
C TYR A 29 2.76 -0.32 -5.27
N GLY A 30 3.66 -0.44 -6.26
CA GLY A 30 4.95 0.25 -6.25
C GLY A 30 4.81 1.77 -6.20
N ARG A 31 3.81 2.32 -6.92
CA ARG A 31 3.53 3.77 -6.91
C ARG A 31 3.05 4.23 -5.53
N VAL A 32 2.16 3.47 -4.89
CA VAL A 32 1.62 3.77 -3.55
C VAL A 32 2.74 3.72 -2.50
N ILE A 33 3.57 2.68 -2.51
CA ILE A 33 4.69 2.53 -1.57
C ILE A 33 5.74 3.62 -1.77
N SER A 34 6.11 3.92 -3.01
CA SER A 34 7.03 5.02 -3.32
C SER A 34 6.52 6.36 -2.80
N ARG A 35 5.22 6.64 -2.97
CA ARG A 35 4.61 7.88 -2.46
C ARG A 35 4.63 7.93 -0.94
N LEU A 36 4.34 6.82 -0.26
CA LEU A 36 4.40 6.73 1.20
C LEU A 36 5.82 6.95 1.73
N LYS A 37 6.81 6.27 1.13
CA LYS A 37 8.23 6.42 1.50
C LYS A 37 8.72 7.86 1.34
N LEU A 38 8.35 8.53 0.25
CA LEU A 38 8.68 9.95 0.04
C LEU A 38 8.04 10.85 1.11
N LEU A 39 6.76 10.65 1.41
CA LEU A 39 6.04 11.45 2.40
C LEU A 39 6.55 11.22 3.83
N SER A 40 7.05 10.03 4.14
CA SER A 40 7.64 9.70 5.44
C SER A 40 9.13 10.03 5.57
N GLY A 41 9.76 10.57 4.52
CA GLY A 41 11.21 10.85 4.51
C GLY A 41 12.08 9.59 4.48
N MET A 42 11.51 8.44 4.11
CA MET A 42 12.23 7.18 3.97
C MET A 42 12.96 7.12 2.62
N MET A 43 14.12 6.46 2.61
CA MET A 43 14.87 6.27 1.36
C MET A 43 14.10 5.39 0.37
N LEU A 44 14.03 5.84 -0.87
CA LEU A 44 13.53 5.06 -2.01
C LEU A 44 14.60 4.09 -2.50
N ASN A 45 14.80 3.00 -1.75
CA ASN A 45 15.63 1.90 -2.21
C ASN A 45 14.74 0.92 -2.99
N GLU A 46 14.37 1.27 -4.22
CA GLU A 46 13.69 0.33 -5.13
C GLU A 46 14.49 0.22 -6.44
N LYS A 47 15.24 -0.89 -6.58
CA LYS A 47 15.45 -1.52 -7.88
C LYS A 47 14.29 -2.47 -8.09
N MET A 48 13.40 -2.13 -9.01
CA MET A 48 12.43 -3.06 -9.59
C MET A 48 12.92 -3.32 -11.01
N GLU A 49 13.84 -4.28 -11.16
CA GLU A 49 13.96 -5.05 -12.41
C GLU A 49 12.95 -6.21 -12.35
#